data_AF-A0A257M7L4-F1
#
_entry.id   AF-A0A257M7L4-F1
#
_cell.length_a   1.000
_cell.length_b   1.000
_cell.length_c   1.000
_cell.angle_alpha   90.00
_cell.angle_beta   90.00
_cell.angle_gamma   90.00
#
_symmetry.space_group_name_H-M   'P 1'
#
loop_
_entity.id
_entity.type
_entity.pdbx_description
1 polymer ?
#
loop_
_entity_poly.entity_id
_entity_poly.type
_entity_poly.pdbx_seq_one_letter_code
_entity_poly.pdbx_strand_id
1 'polypeptide(L)'
;MRLSSFQFDSKPENQQAGSMKATFDLPDDLIREMKLRAVHEGRKLKDVATDLLKRGLAHNAGVSPPSVHQPRIQIQSNGLPIVQCDGNAPAGRMNVRQLLKLEQEALTKEDLQRVG
;
A
#
# COMPACT_ATOMS: atom_id res chain seq x y z
N MET A 1 15.56 14.82 -33.56
CA MET A 1 15.83 14.86 -32.10
C MET A 1 16.04 13.43 -31.62
N ARG A 2 17.19 13.15 -31.01
CA ARG A 2 17.66 11.80 -30.65
C ARG A 2 17.37 11.60 -29.16
N LEU A 3 16.45 10.70 -28.80
CA LEU A 3 16.24 10.28 -27.41
C LEU A 3 17.33 9.27 -27.07
N SER A 4 18.29 9.69 -26.25
CA SER A 4 19.34 8.86 -25.70
C SER A 4 18.75 7.79 -24.79
N SER A 5 18.88 6.55 -25.22
CA SER A 5 18.62 5.35 -24.42
C SER A 5 19.54 5.31 -23.21
N PHE A 6 18.99 5.43 -22.00
CA PHE A 6 19.70 5.09 -20.77
C PHE A 6 19.82 3.57 -20.68
N GLN A 7 20.96 3.06 -21.12
CA GLN A 7 21.32 1.65 -21.01
C GLN A 7 21.88 1.44 -19.59
N PHE A 8 21.12 0.78 -18.71
CA PHE A 8 21.65 0.34 -17.42
C PHE A 8 22.70 -0.75 -17.69
N ASP A 9 23.97 -0.43 -17.47
CA ASP A 9 25.09 -1.39 -17.49
C ASP A 9 24.88 -2.40 -16.36
N SER A 10 24.26 -3.52 -16.72
CA SER A 10 23.99 -4.62 -15.80
C SER A 10 25.22 -5.51 -15.78
N LYS A 11 26.16 -5.21 -14.89
CA LYS A 11 27.21 -6.16 -14.47
C LYS A 11 26.72 -6.90 -13.21
N PRO A 12 26.15 -8.11 -13.31
CA PRO A 12 25.56 -8.80 -12.17
C PRO A 12 26.56 -9.52 -11.24
N GLU A 13 27.87 -9.49 -11.51
CA GLU A 13 28.79 -10.51 -10.95
C GLU A 13 29.63 -10.07 -9.74
N ASN A 14 29.57 -8.81 -9.29
CA ASN A 14 30.44 -8.33 -8.19
C ASN A 14 29.71 -7.89 -6.90
N GLN A 15 28.44 -8.27 -6.73
CA GLN A 15 27.66 -7.88 -5.53
C GLN A 15 27.62 -8.95 -4.43
N GLN A 16 28.25 -10.10 -4.67
CA GLN A 16 28.33 -11.17 -3.69
C GLN A 16 29.63 -11.04 -2.90
N ALA A 17 29.47 -10.87 -1.58
CA ALA A 17 30.51 -10.82 -0.54
C ALA A 17 31.10 -9.44 -0.20
N GLY A 18 30.30 -8.58 0.44
CA GLY A 18 30.79 -7.48 1.26
C GLY A 18 29.69 -6.80 2.05
N SER A 19 29.79 -6.74 3.39
CA SER A 19 28.89 -5.90 4.18
C SER A 19 29.16 -4.43 3.83
N MET A 20 28.22 -3.77 3.15
CA MET A 20 28.34 -2.33 2.88
C MET A 20 28.03 -1.52 4.14
N LYS A 21 28.78 -0.44 4.36
CA LYS A 21 28.49 0.55 5.41
C LYS A 21 27.77 1.71 4.74
N ALA A 22 26.64 2.12 5.32
CA ALA A 22 25.87 3.26 4.87
C ALA A 22 25.70 4.23 6.04
N THR A 23 25.74 5.53 5.73
CA THR A 23 25.47 6.61 6.66
C THR A 23 24.14 7.24 6.28
N PHE A 24 23.23 7.36 7.25
CA PHE A 24 21.92 7.98 7.07
C PHE A 24 21.76 9.07 8.13
N ASP A 25 21.38 10.27 7.69
CA ASP A 25 20.94 11.32 8.59
C ASP A 25 19.48 11.06 8.97
N LEU A 26 19.26 10.75 10.25
CA LEU A 26 17.93 10.44 10.79
C LEU A 26 17.56 11.47 11.86
N PRO A 27 16.27 11.86 11.98
CA PRO A 27 15.82 12.73 13.05
C PRO A 27 16.17 12.15 14.43
N ASP A 28 16.53 13.02 15.38
CA ASP A 28 16.97 12.63 16.73
C ASP A 28 15.93 11.76 17.45
N ASP A 29 14.65 12.09 17.28
CA ASP A 29 13.56 11.32 17.88
C ASP A 29 13.53 9.88 17.37
N LEU A 30 13.80 9.66 16.09
CA LEU A 30 13.81 8.32 15.51
C LEU A 30 15.00 7.50 16.03
N ILE A 31 16.16 8.14 16.18
CA ILE A 31 17.33 7.51 16.81
C ILE A 31 17.05 7.15 18.28
N ARG A 32 16.34 8.03 19.01
CA ARG A 32 15.96 7.81 20.41
C ARG A 32 15.06 6.59 20.55
N GLU A 33 14.01 6.49 19.74
CA GLU A 33 13.10 5.34 19.73
C GLU A 33 13.83 4.04 19.37
N MET A 34 14.72 4.08 18.38
CA MET A 34 15.49 2.90 17.97
C MET A 34 16.45 2.42 19.07
N LYS A 35 17.07 3.36 19.82
CA LYS A 35 17.89 3.05 21.00
C LYS A 35 17.06 2.45 22.13
N LEU A 36 15.89 3.01 22.44
CA LEU A 36 14.99 2.46 23.46
C LEU A 36 14.58 1.03 23.13
N ARG A 37 14.24 0.76 21.87
CA ARG A 37 13.91 -0.59 21.39
C ARG A 37 15.08 -1.56 21.53
N ALA A 38 16.29 -1.12 21.19
CA ALA A 38 17.50 -1.93 21.34
C ALA A 38 17.78 -2.30 22.81
N VAL A 39 17.59 -1.36 23.73
CA VAL A 39 17.70 -1.62 25.18
C VAL A 39 16.63 -2.58 25.66
N HIS A 40 15.37 -2.34 25.29
CA HIS A 40 14.25 -3.17 25.71
C HIS A 40 14.35 -4.62 25.19
N GLU A 41 14.84 -4.81 23.97
CA GLU A 41 15.03 -6.14 23.37
C GLU A 41 16.38 -6.79 23.73
N GLY A 42 17.29 -6.07 24.40
CA GLY A 42 18.64 -6.56 24.70
C GLY A 42 19.50 -6.80 23.45
N ARG A 43 19.28 -6.04 22.38
CA ARG A 43 19.91 -6.22 21.05
C ARG A 43 20.80 -5.03 20.68
N LYS A 44 21.70 -5.22 19.70
CA LYS A 44 22.53 -4.12 19.19
C LYS A 44 21.68 -3.21 18.29
N LEU A 45 21.94 -1.91 18.34
CA LEU A 45 21.25 -0.90 17.52
C LEU A 45 21.29 -1.23 16.02
N LYS A 46 22.42 -1.75 15.52
CA LYS A 46 22.58 -2.17 14.12
C LYS A 46 21.65 -3.32 13.71
N ASP A 47 21.34 -4.23 14.64
CA ASP A 47 20.50 -5.39 14.36
C ASP A 47 19.03 -4.96 14.31
N VAL A 48 18.65 -4.03 15.20
CA VAL A 48 17.33 -3.36 15.17
C VAL A 48 17.17 -2.56 13.88
N ALA A 49 18.18 -1.76 13.51
CA ALA A 49 18.16 -0.98 12.27
C ALA A 49 18.04 -1.89 11.04
N THR A 50 18.79 -2.99 10.99
CA THR A 50 18.72 -3.97 9.89
C THR A 50 17.34 -4.59 9.78
N ASP A 51 16.72 -4.95 10.90
CA ASP A 51 15.38 -5.55 10.92
C ASP A 51 14.31 -4.56 10.47
N LEU A 52 14.37 -3.31 10.93
CA LEU A 52 13.48 -2.23 10.49
C LEU A 52 13.60 -1.98 8.99
N LEU A 53 14.82 -1.90 8.46
CA LEU A 53 15.06 -1.74 7.03
C LEU A 53 14.52 -2.92 6.23
N LYS A 54 14.74 -4.16 6.69
CA LYS A 54 14.18 -5.36 6.05
C LYS A 54 12.65 -5.31 5.99
N ARG A 55 11.99 -4.93 7.10
CA ARG A 55 10.54 -4.79 7.15
C ARG A 55 10.03 -3.70 6.20
N GLY A 56 10.69 -2.54 6.17
CA GLY A 56 10.32 -1.43 5.27
C GLY A 56 10.49 -1.79 3.79
N LEU A 57 11.55 -2.54 3.45
CA LEU A 57 11.78 -3.04 2.09
C LEU A 57 10.77 -4.14 1.71
N ALA A 58 10.45 -5.05 2.64
CA ALA A 58 9.46 -6.11 2.42
C ALA A 58 8.05 -5.55 2.23
N HIS A 59 7.71 -4.45 2.92
CA HIS A 59 6.40 -3.79 2.80
C HIS A 59 6.10 -3.27 1.38
N ASN A 60 7.13 -2.99 0.57
CA ASN A 60 6.97 -2.57 -0.82
C ASN A 60 6.99 -3.75 -1.82
N ALA A 61 7.36 -4.96 -1.39
CA ALA A 61 7.58 -6.12 -2.27
C ALA A 61 6.34 -7.01 -2.46
N GLY A 62 5.22 -6.71 -1.79
CA GLY A 62 3.98 -7.46 -1.97
C GLY A 62 3.09 -7.33 -0.75
N VAL A 63 1.79 -7.16 -1.02
CA VAL A 63 0.72 -6.98 -0.04
C VAL A 63 0.64 -5.54 0.49
N SER A 64 0.00 -4.69 -0.33
CA SER A 64 -0.87 -3.67 0.24
C SER A 64 -1.76 -4.38 1.27
N PRO A 65 -1.85 -3.92 2.53
CA PRO A 65 -2.78 -4.51 3.50
C PRO A 65 -4.17 -4.54 2.83
N PRO A 66 -5.02 -5.55 3.10
CA PRO A 66 -6.41 -5.49 2.63
C PRO A 66 -7.00 -4.21 3.22
N SER A 67 -7.04 -3.16 2.40
CA SER A 67 -7.49 -1.85 2.82
C SER A 67 -8.92 -2.04 3.25
N VAL A 68 -9.16 -1.77 4.52
CA VAL A 68 -10.49 -1.76 5.12
C VAL A 68 -11.27 -0.67 4.39
N HIS A 69 -12.03 -1.07 3.38
CA HIS A 69 -13.15 -0.36 2.75
C HIS A 69 -13.03 1.16 2.61
N GLN A 70 -11.92 1.68 2.09
CA GLN A 70 -11.93 3.03 1.56
C GLN A 70 -12.34 2.95 0.07
N PRO A 71 -13.51 3.50 -0.33
CA PRO A 71 -13.87 3.56 -1.73
C PRO A 71 -12.78 4.35 -2.46
N ARG A 72 -12.14 3.71 -3.43
CA ARG A 72 -11.07 4.33 -4.20
C ARG A 72 -11.72 5.28 -5.21
N ILE A 73 -11.91 6.52 -4.79
CA ILE A 73 -12.42 7.59 -5.66
C ILE A 73 -11.29 7.96 -6.63
N GLN A 74 -11.56 7.89 -7.93
CA GLN A 74 -10.64 8.37 -8.97
C GLN A 74 -11.28 9.50 -9.75
N ILE A 75 -10.50 10.55 -10.06
CA ILE A 75 -10.95 11.62 -10.95
C ILE A 75 -10.60 11.21 -12.38
N GLN A 76 -11.62 11.06 -13.23
CA GLN A 76 -11.42 10.78 -14.65
C GLN A 76 -10.89 12.01 -15.39
N SER A 77 -10.40 11.81 -16.61
CA SER A 77 -9.93 12.89 -17.49
C SER A 77 -11.02 13.92 -17.85
N ASN A 78 -12.29 13.55 -17.72
CA ASN A 78 -13.44 14.45 -17.87
C ASN A 78 -13.79 15.24 -16.58
N GLY A 79 -13.01 15.06 -15.50
CA GLY A 79 -13.22 15.73 -14.22
C GLY A 79 -14.26 15.07 -13.31
N LEU A 80 -14.90 13.97 -13.71
CA LEU A 80 -15.91 13.29 -12.89
C LEU A 80 -15.26 12.30 -11.91
N PRO A 81 -15.68 12.31 -10.62
CA PRO A 81 -15.26 11.30 -9.66
C PRO A 81 -15.96 9.96 -9.96
N ILE A 82 -15.18 8.89 -10.05
CA ILE A 82 -15.69 7.52 -10.11
C ILE A 82 -15.35 6.78 -8.81
N VAL A 83 -16.33 6.07 -8.27
CA VAL A 83 -16.11 5.12 -7.17
C VAL A 83 -15.67 3.80 -7.78
N GLN A 84 -14.42 3.39 -7.56
CA GLN A 84 -13.99 2.07 -8.01
C GLN A 84 -14.56 0.99 -7.09
N CYS A 85 -15.44 0.17 -7.66
CA CYS A 85 -15.88 -1.08 -7.04
C CYS A 85 -14.78 -2.15 -7.16
N ASP A 86 -14.77 -3.08 -6.21
CA ASP A 86 -13.91 -4.27 -6.27
C ASP A 86 -14.27 -5.15 -7.49
N GLY A 87 -13.27 -5.71 -8.17
CA GLY A 87 -13.48 -6.54 -9.37
C GLY A 87 -14.21 -7.86 -9.11
N ASN A 88 -14.31 -8.28 -7.85
CA ASN A 88 -15.03 -9.46 -7.38
C ASN A 88 -16.40 -9.10 -6.75
N ALA A 89 -16.89 -7.87 -6.95
CA ALA A 89 -18.17 -7.43 -6.42
C ALA A 89 -19.32 -8.38 -6.87
N PRO A 90 -20.23 -8.80 -5.96
CA PRO A 90 -21.34 -9.69 -6.30
C PRO A 90 -22.20 -9.20 -7.47
N ALA A 91 -22.36 -7.89 -7.60
CA ALA A 91 -23.11 -7.26 -8.69
C ALA A 91 -22.58 -7.62 -10.08
N GLY A 92 -21.27 -7.90 -10.24
CA GLY A 92 -20.69 -8.30 -11.53
C GLY A 92 -21.14 -9.68 -12.02
N ARG A 93 -21.77 -10.50 -11.17
CA ARG A 93 -22.25 -11.85 -11.50
C ARG A 93 -23.77 -11.97 -11.47
N MET A 94 -24.48 -10.89 -11.14
CA MET A 94 -25.94 -10.88 -11.04
C MET A 94 -26.57 -10.67 -12.42
N ASN A 95 -27.69 -11.34 -12.67
CA ASN A 95 -28.51 -11.05 -13.83
C ASN A 95 -29.34 -9.76 -13.62
N VAL A 96 -29.94 -9.25 -14.70
CA VAL A 96 -30.71 -7.98 -14.67
C VAL A 96 -31.79 -7.97 -13.60
N ARG A 97 -32.54 -9.06 -13.41
CA ARG A 97 -33.59 -9.12 -12.38
C ARG A 97 -33.01 -9.06 -10.97
N GLN A 98 -31.87 -9.70 -10.74
CA GLN A 98 -31.17 -9.67 -9.46
C GLN A 98 -30.63 -8.27 -9.16
N LEU A 99 -30.10 -7.56 -10.17
CA LEU A 99 -29.65 -6.18 -10.03
C LEU A 99 -30.80 -5.23 -9.69
N LEU A 100 -31.91 -5.30 -10.42
CA LEU A 100 -33.10 -4.49 -10.14
C LEU A 100 -33.66 -4.75 -8.73
N LYS A 101 -33.67 -6.01 -8.31
CA LYS A 101 -34.10 -6.38 -6.95
C LYS A 101 -33.17 -5.76 -5.89
N LEU A 102 -31.86 -5.85 -6.08
CA LEU A 102 -30.88 -5.26 -5.17
C LEU A 102 -31.04 -3.74 -5.06
N GLU A 103 -31.27 -3.06 -6.18
CA GLU A 103 -31.56 -1.61 -6.21
C GLU A 103 -32.82 -1.28 -5.41
N GLN A 104 -33.93 -1.98 -5.68
CA GLN A 104 -35.19 -1.74 -4.97
C GLN A 104 -35.06 -1.97 -3.46
N GLU A 105 -34.34 -3.01 -3.05
CA GLU A 105 -34.07 -3.31 -1.63
C GLU A 105 -33.23 -2.20 -0.98
N ALA A 106 -32.21 -1.70 -1.66
CA ALA A 106 -31.36 -0.61 -1.18
C ALA A 106 -32.15 0.69 -0.99
N LEU A 107 -32.94 1.09 -1.99
CA LEU A 107 -33.78 2.29 -1.94
C LEU A 107 -34.81 2.20 -0.80
N THR A 108 -35.51 1.06 -0.69
CA THR A 108 -36.52 0.86 0.36
C THR A 108 -35.89 0.96 1.75
N LYS A 109 -34.69 0.40 1.93
CA LYS A 109 -33.95 0.49 3.20
C LYS A 109 -33.58 1.93 3.54
N GLU A 110 -33.11 2.70 2.56
CA GLU A 110 -32.74 4.09 2.76
C GLU A 110 -33.96 4.95 3.11
N ASP A 111 -35.07 4.76 2.41
CA ASP A 111 -36.33 5.45 2.70
C ASP A 111 -36.78 5.18 4.14
N LEU A 112 -36.73 3.92 4.60
CA LEU A 112 -37.02 3.56 5.98
C LEU A 112 -36.10 4.24 6.99
N GLN A 113 -34.83 4.45 6.66
CA GLN A 113 -33.86 5.12 7.53
C GLN A 113 -34.11 6.64 7.62
N ARG A 114 -34.68 7.26 6.58
CA ARG A 114 -34.97 8.70 6.52
C ARG A 114 -36.29 9.09 7.17
N VAL A 115 -37.17 8.13 7.45
CA VAL A 115 -38.50 8.33 8.08
C VAL A 115 -38.41 8.36 9.63
N GLY A 116 -37.19 8.32 10.20
CA GLY A 116 -36.93 8.49 11.63
C GLY A 116 -36.78 9.95 12.07
#